data_AF-G8YF42-F1
#
_entry.id   AF-G8YF42-F1
#
_cell.length_a   1.000
_cell.length_b   1.000
_cell.length_c   1.000
_cell.angle_alpha   90.00
_cell.angle_beta   90.00
_cell.angle_gamma   90.00
#
_symmetry.space_group_name_H-M   'P 1'
#
loop_
_entity.id
_entity.type
_entity.pdbx_description
1 polymer ?
#
loop_
_entity_poly.entity_id
_entity_poly.type
_entity_poly.pdbx_seq_one_letter_code
_entity_poly.pdbx_strand_id
1 'polypeptide(L)'
;MKRSNRDSHSNTNSIYGKDEYSSSDETLVYRRSENNDSSDVSSLLTENSDVTLANCTRLFRQPISKFSAIKEFVLASSFLSNGVYVFPSMHAAEQHTKKRSGEDGTQGPDDLPLLQTSTSVLSIFKKNSPFMTIHSFVGRNQKETFCKVYFKILSKNLTCYILAFNLREGVQIVVLLNNGTSPCVDLEYEGTRLRVNGVTGTTSTFGNGLIRMFLLKDNVESLSDGLKVEGVMNDLSESIKNIKIQMSESNDLYNSLKRGDRSVSPRTLSESNYLVNLPLASFVDAGDEKIKGSNLFKNGTIRVFSQPIDSRSDVTSLVITSILLVLREQEIRKNKGNNKPSFIATEN
;
A
#
# COMPACT_ATOMS: atom_id res chain seq x y z
N MET A 1 57.57 2.02 -25.18
CA MET A 1 57.17 1.00 -26.19
C MET A 1 55.64 1.07 -26.32
N LYS A 2 55.06 1.96 -27.15
CA LYS A 2 54.74 1.83 -28.59
C LYS A 2 53.99 0.54 -29.01
N ARG A 3 52.66 0.65 -29.12
CA ARG A 3 51.74 0.20 -30.20
C ARG A 3 50.31 0.57 -29.73
N SER A 4 49.57 1.58 -30.23
CA SER A 4 49.16 2.02 -31.58
C SER A 4 48.10 1.13 -32.25
N ASN A 5 46.85 1.60 -32.19
CA ASN A 5 45.75 1.65 -33.19
C ASN A 5 45.47 0.48 -34.13
N ARG A 6 44.18 0.12 -34.27
CA ARG A 6 43.37 0.55 -35.43
C ARG A 6 41.86 0.33 -35.28
N ASP A 7 41.16 1.20 -35.99
CA ASP A 7 39.73 1.51 -35.96
C ASP A 7 38.84 0.59 -36.82
N SER A 8 37.55 0.62 -36.47
CA SER A 8 36.35 0.80 -37.32
C SER A 8 36.15 -0.02 -38.61
N HIS A 9 34.94 -0.59 -38.77
CA HIS A 9 34.13 -0.38 -39.97
C HIS A 9 32.63 -0.52 -39.68
N SER A 10 31.91 0.58 -39.89
CA SER A 10 30.49 0.66 -40.21
C SER A 10 30.25 0.21 -41.65
N ASN A 11 29.13 -0.47 -41.93
CA ASN A 11 28.54 -0.46 -43.26
C ASN A 11 27.01 -0.53 -43.18
N THR A 12 26.39 0.62 -43.45
CA THR A 12 25.03 0.77 -43.96
C THR A 12 25.02 0.43 -45.46
N ASN A 13 24.00 -0.30 -45.93
CA ASN A 13 23.39 -0.02 -47.23
C ASN A 13 22.02 -0.68 -47.36
N SER A 14 21.05 0.16 -47.70
CA SER A 14 19.67 -0.11 -48.10
C SER A 14 19.54 -0.19 -49.63
N ILE A 15 18.46 -0.82 -50.12
CA ILE A 15 17.58 -0.46 -51.29
C ILE A 15 17.26 -1.61 -52.27
N TYR A 16 15.97 -2.01 -52.19
CA TYR A 16 14.93 -2.32 -53.21
C TYR A 16 15.00 -3.44 -54.28
N GLY A 17 13.87 -4.18 -54.30
CA GLY A 17 13.12 -4.70 -55.47
C GLY A 17 11.82 -5.37 -54.94
N LYS A 18 10.69 -4.66 -54.84
CA LYS A 18 9.52 -4.59 -55.77
C LYS A 18 8.87 -5.94 -56.11
N ASP A 19 7.59 -6.11 -55.71
CA ASP A 19 6.39 -6.33 -56.56
C ASP A 19 5.16 -6.50 -55.63
N GLU A 20 4.25 -5.53 -55.59
CA GLU A 20 2.90 -5.50 -56.22
C GLU A 20 1.79 -6.26 -55.46
N TYR A 21 0.83 -5.53 -54.86
CA TYR A 21 -0.58 -5.41 -55.33
C TYR A 21 -1.47 -4.59 -54.36
N SER A 22 -2.08 -3.54 -54.91
CA SER A 22 -3.44 -2.96 -54.68
C SER A 22 -3.92 -2.66 -53.24
N SER A 23 -4.11 -1.39 -52.81
CA SER A 23 -5.28 -0.50 -53.05
C SER A 23 -6.59 -1.10 -52.48
N SER A 24 -7.40 -0.50 -51.61
CA SER A 24 -7.70 0.91 -51.31
C SER A 24 -8.47 1.03 -49.98
N ASP A 25 -8.57 2.27 -49.50
CA ASP A 25 -9.41 2.81 -48.44
C ASP A 25 -10.89 2.36 -48.40
N GLU A 26 -11.46 2.61 -47.21
CA GLU A 26 -12.82 3.15 -46.96
C GLU A 26 -13.98 2.24 -46.48
N THR A 27 -14.53 2.72 -45.37
CA THR A 27 -15.93 2.79 -44.90
C THR A 27 -16.71 1.57 -44.37
N LEU A 28 -17.17 1.79 -43.13
CA LEU A 28 -18.25 1.15 -42.39
C LEU A 28 -19.59 1.22 -43.14
N VAL A 29 -20.19 0.06 -43.45
CA VAL A 29 -21.65 -0.14 -43.44
C VAL A 29 -21.91 -1.61 -43.11
N TYR A 30 -22.45 -1.92 -41.93
CA TYR A 30 -23.11 -3.22 -41.73
C TYR A 30 -24.61 -3.03 -41.60
N ARG A 31 -25.26 -3.49 -42.67
CA ARG A 31 -26.70 -3.56 -42.93
C ARG A 31 -27.31 -4.62 -42.02
N ARG A 32 -28.43 -4.27 -41.39
CA ARG A 32 -29.31 -5.18 -40.66
C ARG A 32 -30.05 -6.07 -41.67
N SER A 33 -29.97 -7.39 -41.51
CA SER A 33 -30.88 -8.35 -42.13
C SER A 33 -31.35 -9.33 -41.05
N GLU A 34 -32.66 -9.36 -40.82
CA GLU A 34 -33.36 -10.40 -40.07
C GLU A 34 -33.61 -11.59 -41.01
N ASN A 35 -33.28 -12.80 -40.56
CA ASN A 35 -34.19 -13.95 -40.58
C ASN A 35 -33.56 -15.22 -39.98
N ASN A 36 -34.21 -15.66 -38.90
CA ASN A 36 -34.47 -17.01 -38.38
C ASN A 36 -33.39 -18.08 -38.20
N ASP A 37 -33.40 -18.58 -36.96
CA ASP A 37 -33.16 -19.96 -36.51
C ASP A 37 -31.75 -20.54 -36.62
N SER A 38 -30.94 -20.25 -35.59
CA SER A 38 -30.42 -21.32 -34.73
C SER A 38 -29.92 -20.72 -33.41
N SER A 39 -30.55 -21.17 -32.32
CA SER A 39 -30.08 -21.03 -30.95
C SER A 39 -28.62 -21.50 -30.77
N ASP A 40 -27.96 -20.96 -29.74
CA ASP A 40 -26.70 -21.43 -29.15
C ASP A 40 -25.35 -20.86 -29.64
N VAL A 41 -25.32 -19.63 -30.16
CA VAL A 41 -24.04 -18.91 -30.35
C VAL A 41 -23.96 -17.52 -29.72
N SER A 42 -25.05 -17.03 -29.13
CA SER A 42 -25.10 -15.70 -28.49
C SER A 42 -24.77 -15.70 -26.99
N SER A 43 -24.52 -16.86 -26.39
CA SER A 43 -24.25 -17.00 -24.94
C SER A 43 -22.78 -17.28 -24.60
N LEU A 44 -21.87 -17.28 -25.58
CA LEU A 44 -20.44 -17.60 -25.39
C LEU A 44 -19.51 -16.38 -25.40
N LEU A 45 -20.04 -15.17 -25.64
CA LEU A 45 -19.24 -13.93 -25.72
C LEU A 45 -19.37 -13.02 -24.48
N THR A 46 -20.13 -13.42 -23.46
CA THR A 46 -20.35 -12.61 -22.25
C THR A 46 -19.58 -13.06 -21.01
N GLU A 47 -18.96 -14.25 -21.00
CA GLU A 47 -18.20 -14.72 -19.83
C GLU A 47 -16.79 -14.11 -19.72
N ASN A 48 -16.22 -13.61 -20.83
CA ASN A 48 -14.85 -13.07 -20.87
C ASN A 48 -14.76 -11.62 -21.36
N SER A 49 -15.86 -10.85 -21.34
CA SER A 49 -15.75 -9.43 -21.65
C SER A 49 -15.08 -8.71 -20.46
N ASP A 50 -14.10 -7.84 -20.73
CA ASP A 50 -13.48 -6.98 -19.70
C ASP A 50 -14.53 -6.20 -18.89
N VAL A 51 -15.71 -5.97 -19.49
CA VAL A 51 -16.89 -5.35 -18.88
C VAL A 51 -17.55 -6.25 -17.83
N THR A 52 -17.57 -7.58 -18.02
CA THR A 52 -18.10 -8.55 -17.05
C THR A 52 -17.13 -8.73 -15.87
N LEU A 53 -15.82 -8.78 -16.14
CA LEU A 53 -14.76 -8.86 -15.12
C LEU A 53 -14.70 -7.60 -14.22
N ALA A 54 -14.91 -6.42 -14.80
CA ALA A 54 -15.02 -5.16 -14.05
C ALA A 54 -16.29 -5.07 -13.18
N ASN A 55 -17.36 -5.80 -13.53
CA ASN A 55 -18.59 -5.83 -12.72
C ASN A 55 -18.53 -6.85 -11.57
N CYS A 56 -17.74 -7.91 -11.69
CA CYS A 56 -17.58 -8.93 -10.65
C CYS A 56 -16.45 -8.60 -9.66
N THR A 57 -15.39 -7.92 -10.09
CA THR A 57 -14.26 -7.59 -9.23
C THR A 57 -14.59 -6.43 -8.30
N ARG A 58 -14.43 -6.66 -6.99
CA ARG A 58 -14.63 -5.63 -5.96
C ARG A 58 -13.31 -5.25 -5.30
N LEU A 59 -13.13 -3.95 -5.09
CA LEU A 59 -12.09 -3.35 -4.26
C LEU A 59 -12.76 -2.68 -3.08
N PHE A 60 -12.41 -3.10 -1.87
CA PHE A 60 -12.92 -2.55 -0.61
C PHE A 60 -14.45 -2.52 -0.57
N ARG A 61 -15.07 -3.68 -0.85
CA ARG A 61 -16.52 -3.89 -1.02
C ARG A 61 -17.19 -3.10 -2.14
N GLN A 62 -16.47 -2.26 -2.88
CA GLN A 62 -17.00 -1.45 -3.96
C GLN A 62 -16.60 -2.00 -5.33
N PRO A 63 -17.40 -1.78 -6.40
CA PRO A 63 -17.01 -2.18 -7.75
C PRO A 63 -15.70 -1.51 -8.18
N ILE A 64 -14.81 -2.27 -8.84
CA ILE A 64 -13.52 -1.73 -9.32
C ILE A 64 -13.72 -0.54 -10.29
N SER A 65 -14.84 -0.49 -11.01
CA SER A 65 -15.20 0.61 -11.92
C SER A 65 -15.33 1.98 -11.24
N LYS A 66 -15.49 2.04 -9.91
CA LYS A 66 -15.46 3.30 -9.16
C LYS A 66 -14.05 3.87 -8.96
N PHE A 67 -13.02 3.07 -9.21
CA PHE A 67 -11.62 3.45 -9.02
C PHE A 67 -11.03 3.79 -10.40
N SER A 68 -10.59 5.03 -10.55
CA SER A 68 -10.10 5.54 -11.84
C SER A 68 -9.02 6.61 -11.70
N ALA A 69 -8.64 6.96 -10.46
CA ALA A 69 -7.66 7.99 -10.18
C ALA A 69 -6.45 7.42 -9.44
N ILE A 70 -5.27 7.98 -9.69
CA ILE A 70 -4.08 7.74 -8.87
C ILE A 70 -3.83 9.00 -8.05
N LYS A 71 -3.97 8.88 -6.73
CA LYS A 71 -3.59 9.94 -5.78
C LYS A 71 -2.13 9.80 -5.44
N GLU A 72 -1.41 10.93 -5.42
CA GLU A 72 -0.02 10.98 -5.00
C GLU A 72 0.11 11.88 -3.76
N PHE A 73 0.44 11.25 -2.64
CA PHE A 73 0.65 11.91 -1.36
C PHE A 73 2.14 12.16 -1.13
N VAL A 74 2.47 13.35 -0.64
CA VAL A 74 3.84 13.73 -0.33
C VAL A 74 4.14 13.45 1.14
N LEU A 75 5.20 12.70 1.40
CA LEU A 75 5.70 12.47 2.76
C LEU A 75 6.79 13.47 3.07
N ALA A 76 6.64 14.19 4.18
CA ALA A 76 7.67 15.12 4.63
C ALA A 76 7.85 15.10 6.14
N SER A 77 9.07 15.32 6.60
CA SER A 77 9.40 15.40 8.02
C SER A 77 10.31 16.60 8.30
N SER A 78 10.31 17.05 9.54
CA SER A 78 11.29 18.03 10.02
C SER A 78 12.45 17.30 10.68
N PHE A 79 13.65 17.82 10.54
CA PHE A 79 14.84 17.32 11.23
C PHE A 79 14.65 17.22 12.76
N LEU A 80 13.85 18.12 13.34
CA LEU A 80 13.65 18.22 14.80
C LEU A 80 12.47 17.40 15.33
N SER A 81 11.56 16.92 14.47
CA SER A 81 10.36 16.20 14.89
C SER A 81 10.36 14.78 14.36
N ASN A 82 10.18 13.80 15.24
CA ASN A 82 10.15 12.37 14.88
C ASN A 82 8.91 11.93 14.07
N GLY A 83 8.01 12.85 13.75
CA GLY A 83 6.79 12.58 13.00
C GLY A 83 6.93 12.87 11.50
N VAL A 84 6.21 12.10 10.70
CA VAL A 84 6.07 12.27 9.25
C VAL A 84 4.70 12.85 8.96
N TYR A 85 4.66 13.91 8.17
CA TYR A 85 3.46 14.52 7.63
C TYR A 85 3.14 13.90 6.27
N VAL A 86 1.85 13.67 6.03
CA VAL A 86 1.31 13.30 4.72
C VAL A 86 0.56 14.49 4.16
N PHE A 87 1.00 15.02 3.03
CA PHE A 87 0.33 16.12 2.34
C PHE A 87 -0.46 15.60 1.14
N PRO A 88 -1.60 16.24 0.80
CA PRO A 88 -2.38 15.89 -0.39
C PRO A 88 -1.64 16.22 -1.69
N SER A 89 -0.65 17.11 -1.66
CA SER A 89 0.18 17.49 -2.80
C SER A 89 1.48 18.16 -2.35
N MET A 90 2.42 18.32 -3.29
CA MET A 90 3.62 19.12 -3.06
C MET A 90 3.29 20.60 -2.78
N HIS A 91 2.25 21.13 -3.45
CA HIS A 91 1.79 22.49 -3.22
C HIS A 91 1.37 22.71 -1.76
N ALA A 92 0.54 21.82 -1.21
CA ALA A 92 0.12 21.91 0.19
C ALA A 92 1.32 21.87 1.16
N ALA A 93 2.31 21.02 0.87
CA ALA A 93 3.54 20.93 1.67
C ALA A 93 4.35 22.24 1.67
N GLU A 94 4.45 22.92 0.52
CA GLU A 94 5.11 24.21 0.39
C GLU A 94 4.36 25.34 1.11
N GLN A 95 3.02 25.35 1.05
CA GLN A 95 2.21 26.38 1.71
C GLN A 95 2.14 26.22 3.23
N HIS A 96 2.20 24.98 3.73
CA HIS A 96 2.10 24.68 5.16
C HIS A 96 3.13 25.44 6.02
N THR A 97 4.32 25.69 5.49
CA THR A 97 5.45 26.28 6.24
C THR A 97 5.77 27.72 5.93
N LYS A 98 5.15 28.32 4.91
CA LYS A 98 5.34 29.76 4.63
C LYS A 98 4.80 30.55 5.82
N LYS A 99 5.72 31.07 6.65
CA LYS A 99 5.38 32.02 7.71
C LYS A 99 4.78 33.27 7.07
N ARG A 100 3.64 33.70 7.63
CA ARG A 100 2.98 35.00 7.40
C ARG A 100 3.99 36.14 7.24
N SER A 101 3.92 36.81 6.11
CA SER A 101 4.15 38.26 6.03
C SER A 101 2.86 38.84 5.48
N GLY A 102 1.94 39.26 6.36
CA GLY A 102 0.67 39.89 5.98
C GLY A 102 -0.56 39.28 6.64
N GLU A 103 -1.38 40.15 7.21
CA GLU A 103 -2.76 39.91 7.65
C GLU A 103 -3.60 39.43 6.44
N ASP A 104 -4.64 38.60 6.68
CA ASP A 104 -5.54 37.94 5.69
C ASP A 104 -5.15 36.59 5.05
N GLY A 105 -4.42 35.74 5.77
CA GLY A 105 -4.17 34.35 5.33
C GLY A 105 -5.11 33.31 5.95
N THR A 106 -6.33 33.13 5.41
CA THR A 106 -7.12 31.91 5.60
C THR A 106 -6.43 30.77 4.86
N GLN A 107 -5.54 30.02 5.53
CA GLN A 107 -5.13 28.70 5.03
C GLN A 107 -6.40 27.88 4.85
N GLY A 108 -6.65 27.47 3.61
CA GLY A 108 -7.75 26.57 3.32
C GLY A 108 -7.51 25.24 4.02
N PRO A 109 -8.56 24.43 4.23
CA PRO A 109 -8.39 23.05 4.66
C PRO A 109 -7.41 22.28 3.75
N ASP A 110 -7.27 22.67 2.49
CA ASP A 110 -6.45 22.00 1.48
C ASP A 110 -4.93 22.15 1.70
N ASP A 111 -4.50 23.15 2.49
CA ASP A 111 -3.08 23.39 2.79
C ASP A 111 -2.58 22.59 4.00
N LEU A 112 -3.49 21.98 4.76
CA LEU A 112 -3.12 21.19 5.94
C LEU A 112 -2.65 19.79 5.53
N PRO A 113 -1.77 19.15 6.32
CA PRO A 113 -1.50 17.73 6.14
C PRO A 113 -2.81 16.93 6.30
N LEU A 114 -2.88 15.78 5.63
CA LEU A 114 -3.94 14.79 5.81
C LEU A 114 -3.70 14.00 7.10
N LEU A 115 -2.47 13.50 7.26
CA LEU A 115 -2.06 12.66 8.37
C LEU A 115 -0.73 13.13 8.96
N GLN A 116 -0.51 12.83 10.24
CA GLN A 116 0.80 12.92 10.88
C GLN A 116 1.07 11.71 11.77
N THR A 117 2.24 11.12 11.63
CA THR A 117 2.70 10.07 12.55
C THR A 117 3.31 10.66 13.82
N SER A 118 3.10 9.98 14.93
CA SER A 118 3.71 10.25 16.22
C SER A 118 4.24 8.94 16.80
N THR A 119 5.54 8.88 17.02
CA THR A 119 6.23 7.73 17.60
C THR A 119 6.88 8.19 18.89
N SER A 120 6.38 7.69 20.03
CA SER A 120 7.01 7.97 21.32
C SER A 120 8.17 7.02 21.51
N VAL A 121 9.40 7.55 21.63
CA VAL A 121 10.59 6.75 21.94
C VAL A 121 10.42 6.03 23.28
N LEU A 122 9.68 6.63 24.22
CA LEU A 122 9.40 6.07 25.54
C LEU A 122 8.28 5.02 25.54
N SER A 123 7.40 4.99 24.54
CA SER A 123 6.34 3.96 24.48
C SER A 123 6.92 2.57 24.25
N ILE A 124 8.10 2.47 23.63
CA ILE A 124 8.83 1.21 23.43
C ILE A 124 9.11 0.47 24.74
N PHE A 125 9.10 1.14 25.90
CA PHE A 125 9.28 0.51 27.21
C PHE A 125 7.95 0.17 27.92
N LYS A 126 6.83 0.75 27.45
CA LYS A 126 5.51 0.55 28.06
C LYS A 126 4.77 -0.58 27.35
N LYS A 127 4.51 -1.66 28.08
CA LYS A 127 3.72 -2.81 27.63
C LYS A 127 2.34 -2.38 27.10
N ASN A 128 1.91 -2.95 25.98
CA ASN A 128 0.63 -2.63 25.30
C ASN A 128 0.47 -1.17 24.86
N SER A 129 1.55 -0.40 24.84
CA SER A 129 1.48 0.93 24.27
C SER A 129 1.55 0.87 22.74
N PRO A 130 1.02 1.89 22.04
CA PRO A 130 1.12 1.96 20.59
C PRO A 130 2.58 2.01 20.12
N PHE A 131 2.88 1.23 19.09
CA PHE A 131 4.09 1.32 18.27
C PHE A 131 4.19 2.69 17.58
N MET A 132 3.05 3.18 17.11
CA MET A 132 2.86 4.47 16.45
C MET A 132 1.41 4.91 16.64
N THR A 133 1.19 6.22 16.73
CA THR A 133 -0.14 6.83 16.58
C THR A 133 -0.14 7.67 15.32
N ILE A 134 -1.18 7.54 14.50
CA ILE A 134 -1.40 8.35 13.31
C ILE A 134 -2.59 9.27 13.59
N HIS A 135 -2.38 10.56 13.36
CA HIS A 135 -3.37 11.59 13.60
C HIS A 135 -3.88 12.16 12.28
N SER A 136 -5.18 12.44 12.19
CA SER A 136 -5.78 13.26 11.13
C SER A 136 -5.90 14.71 11.60
N PHE A 137 -5.83 15.65 10.65
CA PHE A 137 -6.03 17.06 10.93
C PHE A 137 -7.50 17.44 10.71
N VAL A 138 -8.17 17.86 11.79
CA VAL A 138 -9.53 18.43 11.75
C VAL A 138 -9.47 19.94 11.58
N GLY A 139 -8.40 20.56 12.07
CA GLY A 139 -8.10 21.98 11.89
C GLY A 139 -6.62 22.24 12.11
N ARG A 140 -6.20 23.50 11.93
CA ARG A 140 -4.78 23.89 11.94
C ARG A 140 -3.99 23.42 13.16
N ASN A 141 -4.59 23.55 14.34
CA ASN A 141 -3.99 23.16 15.62
C ASN A 141 -4.75 22.01 16.29
N GLN A 142 -5.69 21.40 15.57
CA GLN A 142 -6.55 20.37 16.10
C GLN A 142 -6.34 19.09 15.32
N LYS A 143 -5.87 18.08 16.05
CA LYS A 143 -5.62 16.75 15.53
C LYS A 143 -6.44 15.77 16.34
N GLU A 144 -7.02 14.81 15.67
CA GLU A 144 -7.66 13.68 16.30
C GLU A 144 -6.84 12.41 16.06
N THR A 145 -7.07 11.37 16.84
CA THR A 145 -6.42 10.09 16.60
C THR A 145 -7.16 9.37 15.49
N PHE A 146 -6.51 9.20 14.35
CA PHE A 146 -7.05 8.47 13.21
C PHE A 146 -6.79 6.97 13.35
N CYS A 147 -5.58 6.59 13.78
CA CYS A 147 -5.19 5.20 13.94
C CYS A 147 -4.19 5.01 15.08
N LYS A 148 -4.37 3.96 15.88
CA LYS A 148 -3.34 3.45 16.80
C LYS A 148 -2.79 2.15 16.25
N VAL A 149 -1.46 2.07 16.19
CA VAL A 149 -0.74 0.93 15.66
C VAL A 149 -0.07 0.21 16.81
N TYR A 150 -0.28 -1.09 16.91
CA TYR A 150 0.33 -1.94 17.92
C TYR A 150 1.16 -3.04 17.26
N PHE A 151 2.13 -3.57 17.98
CA PHE A 151 3.00 -4.64 17.49
C PHE A 151 2.86 -5.89 18.35
N LYS A 152 2.81 -7.05 17.71
CA LYS A 152 2.74 -8.35 18.38
C LYS A 152 3.60 -9.38 17.65
N ILE A 153 4.28 -10.22 18.41
CA ILE A 153 4.96 -11.41 17.90
C ILE A 153 4.01 -12.59 18.07
N LEU A 154 3.71 -13.30 16.98
CA LEU A 154 2.86 -14.49 17.01
C LEU A 154 3.70 -15.77 17.08
N SER A 155 4.84 -15.79 16.36
CA SER A 155 5.83 -16.85 16.44
C SER A 155 7.21 -16.32 16.02
N LYS A 156 8.25 -17.17 16.07
CA LYS A 156 9.62 -16.78 15.69
C LYS A 156 9.72 -16.17 14.29
N ASN A 157 8.91 -16.67 13.35
CA ASN A 157 8.94 -16.26 11.94
C ASN A 157 7.66 -15.51 11.51
N LEU A 158 6.81 -15.11 12.46
CA LEU A 158 5.56 -14.42 12.20
C LEU A 158 5.33 -13.32 13.22
N THR A 159 5.30 -12.08 12.73
CA THR A 159 4.97 -10.91 13.54
C THR A 159 3.81 -10.18 12.90
N CYS A 160 3.10 -9.36 13.65
CA CYS A 160 2.02 -8.58 13.10
C CYS A 160 1.93 -7.16 13.67
N TYR A 161 1.39 -6.26 12.85
CA TYR A 161 0.92 -4.97 13.29
C TYR A 161 -0.61 -4.96 13.35
N ILE A 162 -1.16 -4.41 14.42
CA ILE A 162 -2.61 -4.25 14.61
C ILE A 162 -2.90 -2.75 14.47
N LEU A 163 -3.64 -2.37 13.44
CA LEU A 163 -4.05 -0.99 13.19
C LEU A 163 -5.50 -0.85 13.60
N ALA A 164 -5.75 -0.09 14.66
CA ALA A 164 -7.09 0.26 15.10
C ALA A 164 -7.43 1.67 14.58
N PHE A 165 -8.34 1.74 13.60
CA PHE A 165 -8.78 2.97 12.95
C PHE A 165 -10.04 3.52 13.60
N ASN A 166 -10.09 4.81 13.88
CA ASN A 166 -11.31 5.49 14.27
C ASN A 166 -12.06 5.94 13.01
N LEU A 167 -13.06 5.17 12.59
CA LEU A 167 -13.88 5.44 11.41
C LEU A 167 -15.31 5.82 11.82
N ARG A 168 -16.11 6.31 10.87
CA ARG A 168 -17.50 6.77 11.15
C ARG A 168 -18.40 5.68 11.75
N GLU A 169 -18.13 4.43 11.42
CA GLU A 169 -18.90 3.25 11.88
C GLU A 169 -18.33 2.65 13.18
N GLY A 170 -17.34 3.30 13.80
CA GLY A 170 -16.65 2.84 14.99
C GLY A 170 -15.20 2.43 14.72
N VAL A 171 -14.60 1.70 15.66
CA VAL A 171 -13.22 1.25 15.53
C VAL A 171 -13.13 0.04 14.60
N GLN A 172 -12.37 0.18 13.52
CA GLN A 172 -12.08 -0.91 12.59
C GLN A 172 -10.65 -1.41 12.80
N ILE A 173 -10.46 -2.74 12.89
CA ILE A 173 -9.16 -3.36 13.08
C ILE A 173 -8.66 -3.95 11.76
N VAL A 174 -7.43 -3.60 11.39
CA VAL A 174 -6.69 -4.21 10.28
C VAL A 174 -5.41 -4.84 10.81
N VAL A 175 -5.14 -6.08 10.43
CA VAL A 175 -3.95 -6.82 10.87
C VAL A 175 -3.00 -7.01 9.70
N LEU A 176 -1.76 -6.57 9.86
CA LEU A 176 -0.68 -6.78 8.91
C LEU A 176 0.17 -7.94 9.37
N LEU A 177 0.24 -9.02 8.60
CA LEU A 177 0.98 -10.25 8.94
C LEU A 177 2.30 -10.28 8.20
N ASN A 178 3.40 -10.05 8.92
CA ASN A 178 4.75 -10.06 8.37
C ASN A 178 5.30 -11.47 8.31
N ASN A 179 5.67 -11.91 7.11
CA ASN A 179 6.39 -13.16 6.92
C ASN A 179 7.89 -12.96 7.15
N GLY A 180 8.45 -13.69 8.13
CA GLY A 180 9.86 -13.63 8.49
C GLY A 180 10.81 -14.44 7.59
N THR A 181 10.28 -15.29 6.71
CA THR A 181 11.06 -16.20 5.84
C THR A 181 11.10 -15.77 4.39
N SER A 182 10.01 -15.22 3.87
CA SER A 182 9.91 -14.61 2.55
C SER A 182 9.35 -13.20 2.76
N PRO A 183 10.11 -12.13 2.50
CA PRO A 183 9.72 -10.77 2.91
C PRO A 183 8.48 -10.25 2.17
N CYS A 184 7.31 -10.55 2.72
CA CYS A 184 6.03 -10.01 2.31
C CYS A 184 5.15 -9.76 3.54
N VAL A 185 4.14 -8.91 3.35
CA VAL A 185 3.10 -8.65 4.35
C VAL A 185 1.76 -8.96 3.73
N ASP A 186 0.99 -9.79 4.40
CA ASP A 186 -0.37 -10.13 3.98
C ASP A 186 -1.38 -9.47 4.90
N LEU A 187 -2.48 -9.02 4.32
CA LEU A 187 -3.59 -8.43 5.04
C LEU A 187 -4.89 -8.60 4.25
N GLU A 188 -6.00 -8.45 4.97
CA GLU A 188 -7.31 -8.27 4.37
C GLU A 188 -7.92 -6.95 4.88
N TYR A 189 -8.47 -6.17 3.96
CA TYR A 189 -9.22 -4.96 4.31
C TYR A 189 -10.52 -4.92 3.52
N GLU A 190 -11.66 -4.85 4.22
CA GLU A 190 -13.00 -4.82 3.62
C GLU A 190 -13.19 -5.91 2.54
N GLY A 191 -12.86 -7.17 2.87
CA GLY A 191 -12.98 -8.31 1.96
C GLY A 191 -11.98 -8.32 0.81
N THR A 192 -11.00 -7.41 0.80
CA THR A 192 -9.97 -7.33 -0.24
C THR A 192 -8.67 -7.91 0.27
N ARG A 193 -8.20 -8.97 -0.39
CA ARG A 193 -6.98 -9.70 -0.04
C ARG A 193 -5.76 -9.04 -0.69
N LEU A 194 -4.81 -8.61 0.12
CA LEU A 194 -3.69 -7.80 -0.31
C LEU A 194 -2.37 -8.40 0.14
N ARG A 195 -1.35 -8.29 -0.73
CA ARG A 195 0.04 -8.63 -0.41
C ARG A 195 0.94 -7.45 -0.69
N VAL A 196 1.77 -7.12 0.28
CA VAL A 196 2.77 -6.07 0.19
C VAL A 196 4.15 -6.68 0.04
N ASN A 197 4.86 -6.25 -1.00
CA ASN A 197 6.25 -6.59 -1.28
C ASN A 197 7.16 -5.38 -1.05
N GLY A 198 8.46 -5.64 -0.92
CA GLY A 198 9.48 -4.59 -0.75
C GLY A 198 9.78 -4.24 0.70
N VAL A 199 9.12 -4.90 1.65
CA VAL A 199 9.58 -4.94 3.04
C VAL A 199 10.79 -5.89 3.15
N THR A 200 11.76 -5.58 3.99
CA THR A 200 12.90 -6.47 4.23
C THR A 200 12.56 -7.57 5.23
N GLY A 201 13.22 -8.73 5.13
CA GLY A 201 13.17 -9.74 6.18
C GLY A 201 13.74 -9.21 7.50
N THR A 202 13.60 -9.95 8.59
CA THR A 202 14.12 -9.58 9.92
C THR A 202 15.64 -9.40 9.99
N THR A 203 16.38 -9.86 8.97
CA THR A 203 17.85 -9.88 8.91
C THR A 203 18.44 -9.06 7.75
N SER A 204 17.63 -8.38 6.93
CA SER A 204 18.15 -7.57 5.82
C SER A 204 18.21 -6.09 6.21
N THR A 205 19.35 -5.45 5.95
CA THR A 205 19.67 -4.06 6.31
C THR A 205 19.57 -3.11 5.12
N PHE A 206 19.22 -3.61 3.94
CA PHE A 206 19.09 -2.81 2.72
C PHE A 206 17.64 -2.79 2.27
N GLY A 207 16.93 -1.74 2.66
CA GLY A 207 15.64 -1.42 2.06
C GLY A 207 15.83 -1.03 0.61
N ASN A 208 14.96 -1.52 -0.28
CA ASN A 208 14.98 -1.17 -1.71
C ASN A 208 14.38 0.23 -2.00
N GLY A 209 13.99 0.98 -0.95
CA GLY A 209 13.30 2.26 -1.05
C GLY A 209 11.91 2.18 -1.70
N LEU A 210 11.34 0.99 -1.85
CA LEU A 210 10.15 0.76 -2.67
C LEU A 210 9.26 -0.33 -2.08
N ILE A 211 8.11 0.08 -1.56
CA ILE A 211 7.09 -0.82 -1.02
C ILE A 211 5.90 -0.81 -1.98
N ARG A 212 5.39 -1.99 -2.34
CA ARG A 212 4.28 -2.13 -3.31
C ARG A 212 3.22 -3.09 -2.79
N MET A 213 1.97 -2.65 -2.82
CA MET A 213 0.80 -3.42 -2.43
C MET A 213 0.06 -3.90 -3.67
N PHE A 214 -0.27 -5.19 -3.72
CA PHE A 214 -0.93 -5.84 -4.84
C PHE A 214 -2.21 -6.55 -4.39
N LEU A 215 -3.17 -6.65 -5.31
CA LEU A 215 -4.38 -7.44 -5.15
C LEU A 215 -4.08 -8.92 -5.43
N LEU A 216 -4.44 -9.79 -4.50
CA LEU A 216 -4.33 -11.24 -4.67
C LEU A 216 -5.54 -11.80 -5.42
N LYS A 217 -5.35 -12.87 -6.19
CA LYS A 217 -6.46 -13.69 -6.69
C LYS A 217 -7.03 -14.55 -5.56
N ASP A 218 -8.30 -14.93 -5.68
CA ASP A 218 -9.01 -15.72 -4.67
C ASP A 218 -8.36 -17.08 -4.38
N ASN A 219 -7.73 -17.69 -5.36
CA ASN A 219 -7.08 -18.99 -5.24
C ASN A 219 -5.63 -18.96 -4.73
N VAL A 220 -5.05 -17.77 -4.49
CA VAL A 220 -3.68 -17.65 -3.97
C VAL A 220 -3.71 -17.72 -2.46
N GLU A 221 -2.90 -18.58 -1.84
CA GLU A 221 -2.82 -18.65 -0.37
C GLU A 221 -2.24 -17.36 0.24
N SER A 222 -2.83 -16.92 1.35
CA SER A 222 -2.41 -15.75 2.12
C SER A 222 -2.36 -16.04 3.61
N LEU A 223 -1.46 -15.39 4.35
CA LEU A 223 -1.41 -15.50 5.82
C LEU A 223 -2.69 -14.99 6.49
N SER A 224 -3.42 -14.08 5.85
CA SER A 224 -4.68 -13.57 6.40
C SER A 224 -5.86 -14.54 6.23
N ASP A 225 -5.68 -15.67 5.53
CA ASP A 225 -6.78 -16.59 5.26
C ASP A 225 -7.29 -17.25 6.54
N GLY A 226 -8.59 -17.07 6.79
CA GLY A 226 -9.26 -17.56 8.00
C GLY A 226 -8.84 -16.84 9.28
N LEU A 227 -8.16 -15.70 9.19
CA LEU A 227 -7.81 -14.87 10.34
C LEU A 227 -9.09 -14.37 11.04
N LYS A 228 -9.14 -14.56 12.36
CA LYS A 228 -10.19 -13.99 13.21
C LYS A 228 -9.58 -13.04 14.23
N VAL A 229 -10.18 -11.85 14.35
CA VAL A 229 -9.87 -10.90 15.40
C VAL A 229 -10.99 -11.00 16.43
N GLU A 230 -10.65 -11.48 17.62
CA GLU A 230 -11.57 -11.57 18.75
C GLU A 230 -11.39 -10.40 19.70
N GLY A 231 -12.48 -10.03 20.36
CA GLY A 231 -12.56 -8.83 21.19
C GLY A 231 -13.14 -7.65 20.44
N VAL A 232 -13.71 -6.72 21.19
CA VAL A 232 -14.28 -5.48 20.67
C VAL A 232 -13.53 -4.33 21.30
N MET A 233 -13.13 -3.38 20.47
CA MET A 233 -12.63 -2.08 20.89
C MET A 233 -13.67 -1.07 20.44
N ASN A 234 -14.33 -0.36 21.34
CA ASN A 234 -15.35 0.63 20.92
C ASN A 234 -14.74 2.01 20.73
N ASP A 235 -13.69 2.31 21.49
CA ASP A 235 -12.98 3.58 21.43
C ASP A 235 -11.46 3.37 21.42
N LEU A 236 -10.70 4.22 20.71
CA LEU A 236 -9.25 4.10 20.63
C LEU A 236 -8.54 4.32 21.97
N SER A 237 -9.18 4.92 22.98
CA SER A 237 -8.66 5.07 24.34
C SER A 237 -8.59 3.74 25.10
N GLU A 238 -9.36 2.73 24.68
CA GLU A 238 -9.36 1.41 25.30
C GLU A 238 -8.01 0.68 25.16
N SER A 239 -7.82 -0.33 25.99
CA SER A 239 -6.58 -1.13 25.95
C SER A 239 -6.65 -2.20 24.86
N ILE A 240 -5.59 -2.32 24.07
CA ILE A 240 -5.44 -3.38 23.06
C ILE A 240 -5.37 -4.80 23.65
N LYS A 241 -5.25 -4.95 24.98
CA LYS A 241 -5.12 -6.24 25.67
C LYS A 241 -6.27 -7.21 25.36
N ASN A 242 -7.47 -6.69 25.13
CA ASN A 242 -8.66 -7.49 24.88
C ASN A 242 -8.73 -8.02 23.45
N ILE A 243 -7.86 -7.51 22.55
CA ILE A 243 -7.82 -7.94 21.15
C ILE A 243 -6.92 -9.17 21.02
N LYS A 244 -7.53 -10.29 20.63
CA LYS A 244 -6.85 -11.56 20.33
C LYS A 244 -6.87 -11.80 18.83
N ILE A 245 -5.75 -12.32 18.33
CA ILE A 245 -5.59 -12.69 16.92
C ILE A 245 -5.56 -14.21 16.90
N GLN A 246 -6.56 -14.80 16.28
CA GLN A 246 -6.64 -16.24 16.04
C GLN A 246 -6.34 -16.51 14.58
N MET A 247 -5.24 -17.22 14.33
CA MET A 247 -4.87 -17.70 13.01
C MET A 247 -5.65 -19.00 12.73
N SER A 248 -5.96 -19.26 11.47
CA SER A 248 -6.57 -20.55 11.10
C SER A 248 -5.52 -21.67 11.16
N GLU A 249 -5.80 -22.73 11.91
CA GLU A 249 -4.97 -23.95 11.89
C GLU A 249 -5.12 -24.73 10.56
N SER A 250 -6.06 -24.34 9.68
CA SER A 250 -6.15 -24.87 8.31
C SER A 250 -5.29 -24.10 7.30
N ASN A 251 -4.58 -23.05 7.73
CA ASN A 251 -3.73 -22.25 6.85
C ASN A 251 -2.33 -22.88 6.79
N ASP A 252 -1.98 -23.46 5.65
CA ASP A 252 -0.74 -24.22 5.48
C ASP A 252 0.49 -23.32 5.54
N LEU A 253 0.38 -22.10 5.02
CA LEU A 253 1.42 -21.09 5.10
C LEU A 253 1.71 -20.68 6.55
N TYR A 254 0.66 -20.45 7.36
CA TYR A 254 0.78 -20.19 8.80
C TYR A 254 1.46 -21.36 9.52
N ASN A 255 0.98 -22.57 9.30
CA ASN A 255 1.52 -23.79 9.92
C ASN A 255 2.98 -24.03 9.55
N SER A 256 3.37 -23.74 8.31
CA SER A 256 4.75 -23.84 7.83
C SER A 256 5.66 -22.85 8.56
N LEU A 257 5.23 -21.59 8.72
CA LEU A 257 5.97 -20.58 9.48
C LEU A 257 6.10 -20.93 10.98
N LYS A 258 5.02 -21.48 11.57
CA LYS A 258 4.97 -21.94 12.97
C LYS A 258 5.94 -23.09 13.23
N ARG A 259 6.01 -24.07 12.32
CA ARG A 259 6.96 -25.21 12.37
C ARG A 259 8.40 -24.81 12.02
N GLY A 260 8.58 -23.65 11.39
CA GLY A 260 9.89 -23.19 10.94
C GLY A 260 10.38 -23.86 9.66
N ASP A 261 9.47 -24.42 8.85
CA ASP A 261 9.79 -24.98 7.56
C ASP A 261 10.09 -23.86 6.56
N ARG A 262 11.37 -23.72 6.21
CA ARG A 262 11.87 -22.68 5.31
C ARG A 262 11.71 -23.00 3.84
N SER A 263 11.32 -24.24 3.50
CA SER A 263 11.26 -24.71 2.11
C SER A 263 9.90 -24.48 1.45
N VAL A 264 8.83 -24.50 2.26
CA VAL A 264 7.44 -24.39 1.79
C VAL A 264 7.08 -22.93 1.51
N SER A 265 7.42 -22.01 2.42
CA SER A 265 7.00 -20.60 2.30
C SER A 265 7.47 -19.88 1.04
N PRO A 266 8.72 -20.05 0.53
CA PRO A 266 9.14 -19.31 -0.66
C PRO A 266 8.48 -19.84 -1.92
N ARG A 267 8.23 -21.16 -2.03
CA ARG A 267 7.57 -21.76 -3.20
C ARG A 267 6.12 -21.26 -3.31
N THR A 268 5.34 -21.42 -2.24
CA THR A 268 3.95 -20.94 -2.16
C THR A 268 3.82 -19.43 -2.41
N LEU A 269 4.80 -18.63 -1.98
CA LEU A 269 4.78 -17.18 -2.16
C LEU A 269 5.34 -16.71 -3.50
N SER A 270 6.25 -17.47 -4.11
CA SER A 270 6.83 -17.19 -5.44
C SER A 270 5.84 -17.40 -6.59
N GLU A 271 4.78 -18.18 -6.36
CA GLU A 271 3.64 -18.34 -7.28
C GLU A 271 2.68 -17.14 -7.20
N SER A 272 3.21 -15.92 -7.07
CA SER A 272 2.49 -14.69 -6.81
C SER A 272 1.57 -14.31 -7.98
N ASN A 273 0.41 -14.98 -8.07
CA ASN A 273 -0.59 -14.70 -9.07
C ASN A 273 -1.44 -13.51 -8.58
N TYR A 274 -0.91 -12.30 -8.77
CA TYR A 274 -1.69 -11.08 -8.58
C TYR A 274 -2.85 -11.05 -9.56
N LEU A 275 -3.98 -10.46 -9.16
CA LEU A 275 -5.11 -10.29 -10.10
C LEU A 275 -4.66 -9.43 -11.28
N VAL A 276 -3.87 -8.39 -11.00
CA VAL A 276 -3.24 -7.53 -11.99
C VAL A 276 -1.80 -7.25 -11.54
N ASN A 277 -0.86 -7.25 -12.49
CA ASN A 277 0.55 -6.90 -12.25
C ASN A 277 0.79 -5.38 -12.14
N LEU A 278 -0.17 -4.66 -11.54
CA LEU A 278 -0.11 -3.24 -11.24
C LEU A 278 -0.35 -3.06 -9.73
N PRO A 279 0.53 -2.34 -9.02
CA PRO A 279 0.35 -2.12 -7.60
C PRO A 279 -0.86 -1.22 -7.35
N LEU A 280 -1.71 -1.64 -6.42
CA LEU A 280 -2.83 -0.84 -5.92
C LEU A 280 -2.33 0.39 -5.17
N ALA A 281 -1.21 0.24 -4.45
CA ALA A 281 -0.53 1.34 -3.80
C ALA A 281 0.97 1.11 -3.75
N SER A 282 1.75 2.19 -3.72
CA SER A 282 3.19 2.11 -3.60
C SER A 282 3.76 3.26 -2.80
N PHE A 283 4.77 2.98 -1.98
CA PHE A 283 5.65 3.97 -1.38
C PHE A 283 6.99 3.97 -2.14
N VAL A 284 7.49 5.17 -2.44
CA VAL A 284 8.81 5.39 -3.02
C VAL A 284 9.59 6.34 -2.13
N ASP A 285 10.75 5.90 -1.66
CA ASP A 285 11.72 6.73 -0.95
C ASP A 285 12.39 7.68 -1.93
N ALA A 286 12.43 8.97 -1.57
CA ALA A 286 13.05 10.01 -2.38
C ALA A 286 14.36 10.52 -1.78
N GLY A 287 14.83 9.93 -0.67
CA GLY A 287 15.84 10.55 0.18
C GLY A 287 15.31 11.85 0.80
N ASP A 288 16.20 12.68 1.35
CA ASP A 288 15.82 13.95 1.98
C ASP A 288 15.95 15.13 1.01
N GLU A 289 14.83 15.51 0.39
CA GLU A 289 14.74 16.67 -0.51
C GLU A 289 14.15 17.88 0.24
N LYS A 290 14.93 18.96 0.40
CA LYS A 290 14.44 20.16 1.11
C LYS A 290 13.29 20.82 0.35
N ILE A 291 12.15 21.02 1.03
CA ILE A 291 11.00 21.70 0.45
C ILE A 291 11.26 23.22 0.42
N LYS A 292 11.02 23.86 -0.72
CA LYS A 292 11.26 25.31 -0.90
C LYS A 292 10.41 26.12 0.08
N GLY A 293 11.04 27.08 0.75
CA GLY A 293 10.35 27.93 1.74
C GLY A 293 9.90 27.19 3.00
N SER A 294 10.46 26.01 3.28
CA SER A 294 10.08 25.13 4.38
C SER A 294 11.26 24.69 5.23
N ASN A 295 10.96 24.30 6.47
CA ASN A 295 11.85 23.53 7.33
C ASN A 295 11.63 22.02 7.20
N LEU A 296 10.76 21.60 6.27
CA LEU A 296 10.47 20.21 5.99
C LEU A 296 11.36 19.68 4.86
N PHE A 297 11.66 18.39 4.96
CA PHE A 297 12.31 17.60 3.93
C PHE A 297 11.28 16.59 3.44
N LYS A 298 11.06 16.55 2.14
CA LYS A 298 10.32 15.48 1.48
C LYS A 298 11.16 14.21 1.58
N ASN A 299 10.59 13.15 2.15
CA ASN A 299 11.27 11.87 2.37
C ASN A 299 10.72 10.75 1.47
N GLY A 300 9.78 11.07 0.58
CA GLY A 300 9.17 10.09 -0.31
C GLY A 300 7.75 10.45 -0.72
N THR A 301 7.15 9.54 -1.47
CA THR A 301 5.78 9.66 -1.99
C THR A 301 5.01 8.37 -1.79
N ILE A 302 3.70 8.47 -1.57
CA ILE A 302 2.78 7.35 -1.58
C ILE A 302 1.79 7.56 -2.73
N ARG A 303 1.68 6.58 -3.62
CA ARG A 303 0.69 6.57 -4.70
C ARG A 303 -0.38 5.53 -4.41
N VAL A 304 -1.65 5.88 -4.57
CA VAL A 304 -2.80 4.99 -4.30
C VAL A 304 -3.78 5.04 -5.47
N PHE A 305 -4.14 3.88 -6.00
CA PHE A 305 -5.26 3.74 -6.94
C PHE A 305 -6.57 3.85 -6.16
N SER A 306 -7.39 4.84 -6.53
CA SER A 306 -8.43 5.41 -5.70
C SER A 306 -9.63 5.87 -6.53
N GLN A 307 -10.71 6.20 -5.81
CA GLN A 307 -11.86 6.87 -6.42
C GLN A 307 -11.52 8.35 -6.69
N PRO A 308 -12.12 8.97 -7.72
CA PRO A 308 -11.90 10.37 -8.08
C PRO A 308 -12.67 11.32 -7.14
N ILE A 309 -12.52 11.12 -5.82
CA ILE A 309 -13.09 11.95 -4.76
C ILE A 309 -11.98 12.72 -4.05
N ASP A 310 -12.34 13.74 -3.27
CA ASP A 310 -11.37 14.51 -2.50
C ASP A 310 -10.54 13.64 -1.52
N SER A 311 -9.26 13.98 -1.36
CA SER A 311 -8.30 13.21 -0.55
C SER A 311 -8.64 13.18 0.95
N ARG A 312 -9.27 14.23 1.50
CA ARG A 312 -9.69 14.26 2.91
C ARG A 312 -10.92 13.38 3.15
N SER A 313 -11.75 13.24 2.13
CA SER A 313 -12.98 12.44 2.17
C SER A 313 -12.74 10.96 1.85
N ASP A 314 -11.60 10.62 1.24
CA ASP A 314 -11.24 9.26 0.85
C ASP A 314 -10.59 8.48 2.00
N VAL A 315 -11.45 8.00 2.90
CA VAL A 315 -11.05 7.17 4.05
C VAL A 315 -10.24 5.94 3.62
N THR A 316 -10.63 5.28 2.53
CA THR A 316 -9.93 4.10 2.01
C THR A 316 -8.48 4.44 1.65
N SER A 317 -8.26 5.52 0.89
CA SER A 317 -6.89 5.96 0.58
C SER A 317 -6.08 6.33 1.83
N LEU A 318 -6.71 6.93 2.85
CA LEU A 318 -6.04 7.25 4.12
C LEU A 318 -5.68 5.99 4.92
N VAL A 319 -6.52 4.96 4.93
CA VAL A 319 -6.23 3.65 5.53
C VAL A 319 -5.06 2.97 4.83
N ILE A 320 -5.09 2.89 3.50
CA ILE A 320 -4.00 2.31 2.69
C ILE A 320 -2.69 3.09 2.88
N THR A 321 -2.76 4.42 2.92
CA THR A 321 -1.62 5.29 3.23
C THR A 321 -1.06 5.00 4.62
N SER A 322 -1.93 4.84 5.62
CA SER A 322 -1.54 4.49 7.00
C SER A 322 -0.84 3.15 7.07
N ILE A 323 -1.31 2.14 6.32
CA ILE A 323 -0.66 0.84 6.22
C ILE A 323 0.76 0.99 5.66
N LEU A 324 0.94 1.72 4.56
CA LEU A 324 2.26 1.95 3.97
C LEU A 324 3.19 2.77 4.89
N LEU A 325 2.66 3.71 5.67
CA LEU A 325 3.44 4.44 6.69
C LEU A 325 3.97 3.52 7.79
N VAL A 326 3.15 2.56 8.25
CA VAL A 326 3.56 1.57 9.26
C VAL A 326 4.69 0.71 8.73
N LEU A 327 4.56 0.21 7.49
CA LEU A 327 5.60 -0.61 6.86
C LEU A 327 6.87 0.19 6.59
N ARG A 328 6.76 1.45 6.16
CA ARG A 328 7.92 2.34 6.05
C ARG A 328 8.64 2.52 7.38
N GLU A 329 7.91 2.80 8.46
CA GLU A 329 8.50 2.97 9.79
C GLU A 329 9.16 1.67 10.30
N GLN A 330 8.55 0.51 10.03
CA GLN A 330 9.15 -0.79 10.33
C GLN A 330 10.53 -0.92 9.68
N GLU A 331 10.67 -0.57 8.40
CA GLU A 331 11.95 -0.62 7.69
C GLU A 331 12.98 0.36 8.27
N ILE A 332 12.57 1.59 8.56
CA ILE A 332 13.45 2.60 9.17
C ILE A 332 13.99 2.13 10.52
N ARG A 333 13.14 1.51 11.36
CA ARG A 333 13.57 1.02 12.68
C ARG A 333 14.49 -0.19 12.61
N LYS A 334 14.36 -1.05 11.59
CA LYS A 334 15.33 -2.13 11.33
C LYS A 334 16.71 -1.54 11.00
N ASN A 335 16.75 -0.52 10.15
CA ASN A 335 18.00 0.10 9.68
C ASN A 335 18.74 0.91 10.77
N LYS A 336 18.02 1.45 11.77
CA LYS A 336 18.61 2.25 12.86
C LYS A 336 19.27 1.42 13.98
N GLY A 337 19.12 0.09 13.97
CA GLY A 337 19.70 -0.80 14.98
C GLY A 337 19.02 -0.72 16.36
N ASN A 338 18.69 -1.88 16.93
CA ASN A 338 18.34 -2.14 18.33
C ASN A 338 17.02 -1.65 18.96
N ASN A 339 16.13 -0.90 18.30
CA ASN A 339 14.83 -0.54 18.90
C ASN A 339 13.71 -1.54 18.56
N LYS A 340 13.76 -2.75 19.15
CA LYS A 340 12.64 -3.71 19.06
C LYS A 340 11.40 -3.12 19.75
N PRO A 341 10.20 -3.16 19.13
CA PRO A 341 8.98 -2.65 19.77
C PRO A 341 8.64 -3.37 21.08
N SER A 342 7.98 -2.69 22.03
CA SER A 342 7.36 -3.34 23.18
C SER A 342 6.23 -4.28 22.74
N PHE A 343 6.11 -5.41 23.44
CA PHE A 343 5.17 -6.47 23.08
C PHE A 343 3.82 -6.31 23.78
N ILE A 344 2.76 -6.75 23.11
CA ILE A 344 1.48 -7.13 23.75
C ILE A 344 1.65 -8.55 24.30
N ALA A 345 1.36 -8.77 25.58
CA ALA A 345 1.42 -10.14 26.14
C ALA A 345 0.21 -10.97 25.71
N THR A 346 0.46 -12.22 25.37
CA THR A 346 -0.53 -13.29 25.35
C THR A 346 -0.70 -13.81 26.78
N GLU A 347 -1.90 -13.69 27.34
CA GLU A 347 -2.30 -14.54 28.47
C GLU A 347 -2.55 -15.94 27.89
N ASN A 348 -1.78 -16.92 28.37
CA ASN A 348 -1.99 -18.34 28.11
C ASN A 348 -3.12 -18.86 28.98
#